data_AF-A0A931J8R1-F1
#
_entry.id   AF-A0A931J8R1-F1
#
_cell.length_a   1.000
_cell.length_b   1.000
_cell.length_c   1.000
_cell.angle_alpha   90.00
_cell.angle_beta   90.00
_cell.angle_gamma   90.00
#
_symmetry.space_group_name_H-M   'P 1'
#
loop_
_entity.id
_entity.type
_entity.pdbx_description
1 polymer ?
#
loop_
_entity_poly.entity_id
_entity_poly.type
_entity_poly.pdbx_seq_one_letter_code
_entity_poly.pdbx_strand_id
1 'polypeptide(L)'
;MTRRIETVWLLLAILTGLPSAAPAQEPSARFALNGQFSLEQTADIEDEKNPAKPLPIRSWLVQNNRAKVSANCELEFKEQPYYPGAPFQLLLKSGLKIAEIERFLAKRFNFKLGESPRYFDVEASPMCPYVASSLLLANGKAVMVGASSVFHGLKWVEVAAGGSAPAPDLLLGLQVTQLPFSPAQFAENCEQKIRLVKGVPKAPASCAPRFWAYTATRGSREPLAKLVGSHDYPKWGGRNESGDYANPVQNGLHPVFLVFRAHPGMWVLRVEDLEGRGEARDPMSGVYLVVKDGVVTDQLNEGCELDVQLVCCNSRYEPPYTLLPSGKFTR
;
A
#
# COMPACT_ATOMS: atom_id res chain seq x y z
N MET A 1 19.49 -94.54 -16.14
CA MET A 1 18.05 -94.67 -15.83
C MET A 1 17.60 -93.37 -15.18
N THR A 2 16.50 -92.80 -15.69
CA THR A 2 15.54 -91.85 -15.05
C THR A 2 16.07 -90.51 -14.49
N ARG A 3 15.83 -89.39 -15.20
CA ARG A 3 14.75 -88.36 -15.02
C ARG A 3 14.91 -87.55 -13.71
N ARG A 4 15.26 -86.24 -13.74
CA ARG A 4 14.55 -84.98 -14.14
C ARG A 4 13.90 -84.28 -12.93
N ILE A 5 13.84 -82.93 -12.98
CA ILE A 5 13.00 -81.94 -12.23
C ILE A 5 13.79 -81.19 -11.13
N GLU A 6 14.28 -79.97 -11.39
CA GLU A 6 13.70 -78.62 -11.08
C GLU A 6 14.29 -78.06 -9.76
N THR A 7 14.51 -76.78 -9.45
CA THR A 7 14.14 -75.47 -10.02
C THR A 7 15.04 -74.38 -9.38
N VAL A 8 15.52 -73.46 -10.23
CA VAL A 8 15.75 -72.00 -10.08
C VAL A 8 15.99 -71.39 -8.69
N TRP A 9 17.09 -70.63 -8.52
CA TRP A 9 17.09 -69.20 -8.13
C TRP A 9 18.34 -68.45 -8.64
N LEU A 10 18.05 -67.29 -9.25
CA LEU A 10 18.89 -66.24 -9.87
C LEU A 10 19.94 -65.64 -8.90
N LEU A 11 21.20 -65.42 -9.34
CA LEU A 11 21.77 -64.18 -9.91
C LEU A 11 21.73 -62.94 -9.01
N LEU A 12 22.91 -62.38 -8.70
CA LEU A 12 23.48 -61.18 -9.36
C LEU A 12 24.33 -60.36 -8.36
N ALA A 13 25.65 -60.40 -8.55
CA ALA A 13 26.62 -59.55 -7.86
C ALA A 13 27.39 -58.76 -8.92
N ILE A 14 27.11 -57.47 -9.08
CA ILE A 14 27.89 -56.56 -9.94
C ILE A 14 27.85 -55.13 -9.36
N LEU A 15 29.05 -54.60 -9.05
CA LEU A 15 29.48 -53.19 -9.07
C LEU A 15 28.73 -52.18 -8.18
N THR A 16 29.17 -52.03 -6.93
CA THR A 16 28.91 -50.83 -6.11
C THR A 16 29.84 -49.68 -6.50
N GLY A 17 29.54 -49.04 -7.63
CA GLY A 17 29.96 -47.66 -7.89
C GLY A 17 28.95 -46.71 -7.24
N LEU A 18 29.20 -46.30 -6.00
CA LEU A 18 28.37 -45.30 -5.33
C LEU A 18 28.59 -43.94 -6.01
N PRO A 19 27.55 -43.30 -6.59
CA PRO A 19 27.67 -41.92 -7.02
C PRO A 19 27.91 -41.05 -5.79
N SER A 20 28.99 -40.27 -5.81
CA SER A 20 29.20 -39.17 -4.89
C SER A 20 27.99 -38.25 -4.99
N ALA A 21 27.17 -38.22 -3.94
CA ALA A 21 26.07 -37.29 -3.83
C ALA A 21 26.65 -35.88 -3.87
N ALA A 22 26.44 -35.18 -4.98
CA ALA A 22 26.68 -33.75 -5.05
C ALA A 22 25.99 -33.09 -3.84
N PRO A 23 26.64 -32.16 -3.14
CA PRO A 23 26.01 -31.46 -2.04
C PRO A 23 24.70 -30.86 -2.56
N ALA A 24 23.60 -31.16 -1.87
CA ALA A 24 22.31 -30.54 -2.14
C ALA A 24 22.53 -29.03 -2.14
N GLN A 25 22.41 -28.39 -3.30
CA GLN A 25 22.36 -26.94 -3.39
C GLN A 25 21.21 -26.50 -2.49
N GLU A 26 21.56 -25.79 -1.41
CA GLU A 26 20.58 -25.04 -0.62
C GLU A 26 19.72 -24.24 -1.60
N PRO A 27 18.39 -24.25 -1.45
CA PRO A 27 17.52 -23.48 -2.34
C PRO A 27 17.98 -22.03 -2.29
N SER A 28 18.53 -21.55 -3.41
CA SER A 28 18.93 -20.15 -3.59
C SER A 28 17.83 -19.28 -3.02
N ALA A 29 18.16 -18.43 -2.05
CA ALA A 29 17.20 -17.57 -1.38
C ALA A 29 16.30 -16.91 -2.43
N ARG A 30 15.03 -17.36 -2.49
CA ARG A 30 14.07 -16.85 -3.48
C ARG A 30 13.98 -15.35 -3.27
N PHE A 31 14.20 -14.57 -4.32
CA PHE A 31 14.04 -13.14 -4.21
C PHE A 31 12.61 -12.82 -3.77
N ALA A 32 12.49 -12.02 -2.72
CA ALA A 32 11.22 -11.51 -2.27
C ALA A 32 11.00 -10.13 -2.88
N LEU A 33 9.98 -9.99 -3.73
CA LEU A 33 9.52 -8.71 -4.23
C LEU A 33 8.98 -7.90 -3.05
N ASN A 34 9.71 -6.84 -2.76
CA ASN A 34 9.37 -5.86 -1.73
C ASN A 34 9.54 -4.48 -2.33
N GLY A 35 8.51 -3.66 -2.24
CA GLY A 35 8.58 -2.33 -2.82
C GLY A 35 7.24 -1.63 -2.92
N GLN A 36 7.29 -0.34 -3.21
CA GLN A 36 6.11 0.43 -3.56
C GLN A 36 6.01 0.58 -5.08
N PHE A 37 4.84 0.28 -5.61
CA PHE A 37 4.49 0.55 -6.99
C PHE A 37 3.60 1.78 -7.05
N SER A 38 3.85 2.64 -8.04
CA SER A 38 2.99 3.76 -8.39
C SER A 38 2.75 3.78 -9.89
N LEU A 39 1.50 3.89 -10.31
CA LEU A 39 1.11 3.98 -11.71
C LEU A 39 1.62 5.29 -12.31
N GLU A 40 2.47 5.20 -13.34
CA GLU A 40 2.93 6.36 -14.11
C GLU A 40 2.01 6.59 -15.31
N GLN A 41 1.66 5.52 -16.04
CA GLN A 41 0.92 5.63 -17.29
C GLN A 41 0.29 4.29 -17.71
N THR A 42 -0.65 4.35 -18.64
CA THR A 42 -1.32 3.20 -19.23
C THR A 42 -1.43 3.41 -20.73
N ALA A 43 -1.15 2.38 -21.52
CA ALA A 43 -1.23 2.43 -22.97
C ALA A 43 -1.73 1.12 -23.54
N ASP A 44 -2.44 1.20 -24.66
CA ASP A 44 -2.86 0.05 -25.46
C ASP A 44 -1.92 -0.09 -26.65
N ILE A 45 -1.43 -1.30 -26.90
CA ILE A 45 -0.58 -1.58 -28.07
C ILE A 45 -1.41 -1.66 -29.37
N GLU A 46 -2.70 -2.03 -29.28
CA GLU A 46 -3.59 -2.13 -30.43
C GLU A 46 -4.23 -0.77 -30.78
N ASP A 47 -4.32 0.14 -29.82
CA ASP A 47 -4.82 1.51 -30.02
C ASP A 47 -3.86 2.57 -29.43
N GLU A 48 -2.75 2.80 -30.13
CA GLU A 48 -1.74 3.76 -29.71
C GLU A 48 -2.22 5.22 -29.67
N LYS A 49 -3.33 5.55 -30.34
CA LYS A 49 -3.84 6.93 -30.45
C LYS A 49 -4.74 7.29 -29.28
N ASN A 50 -5.44 6.32 -28.71
CA ASN A 50 -6.34 6.56 -27.58
C ASN A 50 -5.69 6.07 -26.28
N PRO A 51 -5.67 6.90 -25.22
CA PRO A 51 -5.16 6.47 -23.93
C PRO A 51 -6.08 5.40 -23.34
N ALA A 52 -5.52 4.21 -23.08
CA ALA A 52 -6.25 3.17 -22.36
C ALA A 52 -6.64 3.63 -20.95
N LYS A 53 -7.78 3.11 -20.46
CA LYS A 53 -8.29 3.46 -19.14
C LYS A 53 -7.26 3.07 -18.07
N PRO A 54 -6.80 4.01 -17.22
CA PRO A 54 -5.82 3.72 -16.19
C PRO A 54 -6.41 2.78 -15.14
N LEU A 55 -5.54 2.06 -14.43
CA LEU A 55 -5.95 1.29 -13.27
C LEU A 55 -6.64 2.23 -12.26
N PRO A 56 -7.78 1.83 -11.66
CA PRO A 56 -8.41 2.62 -10.61
C PRO A 56 -7.52 2.81 -9.38
N ILE A 57 -6.45 2.00 -9.22
CA ILE A 57 -5.48 2.14 -8.14
C ILE A 57 -4.19 2.70 -8.67
N ARG A 58 -3.74 3.80 -8.05
CA ARG A 58 -2.55 4.55 -8.47
C ARG A 58 -1.29 4.18 -7.71
N SER A 59 -1.39 3.56 -6.53
CA SER A 59 -0.21 3.06 -5.82
C SER A 59 -0.57 1.94 -4.85
N TRP A 60 0.36 1.02 -4.62
CA TRP A 60 0.21 -0.07 -3.65
C TRP A 60 1.58 -0.53 -3.16
N LEU A 61 1.58 -1.20 -2.00
CA LEU A 61 2.78 -1.77 -1.40
C LEU A 61 2.78 -3.28 -1.66
N VAL A 62 3.92 -3.80 -2.12
CA VAL A 62 4.19 -5.24 -2.18
C VAL A 62 5.14 -5.58 -1.04
N GLN A 63 4.73 -6.56 -0.23
CA GLN A 63 5.52 -7.13 0.85
C GLN A 63 5.51 -8.64 0.71
N ASN A 64 6.68 -9.25 0.71
CA ASN A 64 6.86 -10.69 0.57
C ASN A 64 6.03 -11.26 -0.59
N ASN A 65 6.18 -10.67 -1.78
CA ASN A 65 5.47 -11.11 -2.99
C ASN A 65 3.94 -10.98 -2.92
N ARG A 66 3.37 -10.17 -2.01
CA ARG A 66 1.92 -9.96 -1.89
C ARG A 66 1.58 -8.48 -1.80
N ALA A 67 0.46 -8.07 -2.40
CA ALA A 67 -0.10 -6.74 -2.24
C ALA A 67 -1.58 -6.79 -1.94
N LYS A 68 -2.01 -6.03 -0.93
CA LYS A 68 -3.41 -5.70 -0.70
C LYS A 68 -3.71 -4.38 -1.39
N VAL A 69 -4.34 -4.45 -2.56
CA VAL A 69 -4.57 -3.30 -3.44
C VAL A 69 -5.88 -2.60 -3.06
N SER A 70 -6.89 -3.34 -2.62
CA SER A 70 -8.12 -2.80 -2.03
C SER A 70 -8.69 -3.75 -0.98
N ALA A 71 -9.83 -3.42 -0.38
CA ALA A 71 -10.48 -4.27 0.63
C ALA A 71 -10.78 -5.70 0.12
N ASN A 72 -11.07 -5.84 -1.18
CA ASN A 72 -11.46 -7.09 -1.83
C ASN A 72 -10.52 -7.49 -2.97
N CYS A 73 -9.38 -6.82 -3.13
CA CYS A 73 -8.38 -7.17 -4.13
C CYS A 73 -7.02 -7.39 -3.46
N GLU A 74 -6.57 -8.63 -3.51
CA GLU A 74 -5.21 -9.02 -3.19
C GLU A 74 -4.53 -9.60 -4.43
N LEU A 75 -3.25 -9.27 -4.59
CA LEU A 75 -2.37 -9.78 -5.64
C LEU A 75 -1.24 -10.58 -5.01
N GLU A 76 -0.93 -11.72 -5.61
CA GLU A 76 0.24 -12.55 -5.29
C GLU A 76 1.16 -12.59 -6.52
N PHE A 77 2.45 -12.34 -6.30
CA PHE A 77 3.48 -12.25 -7.34
C PHE A 77 4.39 -13.47 -7.27
N LYS A 78 4.29 -14.38 -8.23
CA LYS A 78 5.12 -15.59 -8.27
C LYS A 78 6.22 -15.41 -9.30
N GLU A 79 7.46 -15.28 -8.84
CA GLU A 79 8.59 -15.20 -9.77
C GLU A 79 8.69 -16.48 -10.60
N GLN A 80 8.84 -16.31 -11.91
CA GLN A 80 8.98 -17.39 -12.87
C GLN A 80 10.14 -17.10 -13.84
N PRO A 81 10.72 -18.13 -14.47
CA PRO A 81 11.65 -17.94 -15.58
C PRO A 81 10.99 -17.12 -16.69
N TYR A 82 11.64 -16.04 -17.10
CA TYR A 82 11.13 -15.22 -18.20
C TYR A 82 11.30 -15.95 -19.53
N TYR A 83 10.22 -16.03 -20.30
CA TYR A 83 10.26 -16.26 -21.73
C TYR A 83 9.20 -15.38 -22.39
N PRO A 84 9.44 -14.82 -23.59
CA PRO A 84 8.53 -13.84 -24.19
C PRO A 84 7.09 -14.33 -24.39
N GLY A 85 6.91 -15.64 -24.54
CA GLY A 85 5.61 -16.28 -24.68
C GLY A 85 4.72 -16.23 -23.44
N ALA A 86 5.26 -16.01 -22.24
CA ALA A 86 4.48 -16.02 -21.01
C ALA A 86 3.66 -14.73 -20.83
N PRO A 87 4.29 -13.53 -20.72
CA PRO A 87 3.53 -12.29 -20.53
C PRO A 87 2.77 -11.83 -21.78
N PHE A 88 3.16 -12.29 -22.98
CA PHE A 88 2.65 -11.76 -24.25
C PHE A 88 1.89 -12.80 -25.08
N GLN A 89 1.48 -13.92 -24.48
CA GLN A 89 0.91 -15.04 -25.23
C GLN A 89 -0.26 -14.63 -26.13
N LEU A 90 -1.16 -13.79 -25.64
CA LEU A 90 -2.34 -13.34 -26.39
C LEU A 90 -1.96 -12.45 -27.59
N LEU A 91 -1.02 -11.52 -27.40
CA LEU A 91 -0.53 -10.63 -28.46
C LEU A 91 0.23 -11.39 -29.55
N LEU A 92 1.03 -12.38 -29.14
CA LEU A 92 1.72 -13.26 -30.09
C LEU A 92 0.72 -14.08 -30.91
N LYS A 93 -0.37 -14.54 -30.28
CA LYS A 93 -1.46 -15.24 -30.97
C LYS A 93 -2.26 -14.33 -31.89
N SER A 94 -2.38 -13.03 -31.61
CA SER A 94 -3.01 -12.06 -32.51
C SER A 94 -2.09 -11.60 -33.65
N GLY A 95 -0.85 -12.09 -33.70
CA GLY A 95 0.08 -11.89 -34.81
C GLY A 95 1.13 -10.80 -34.57
N LEU A 96 1.14 -10.15 -33.41
CA LEU A 96 2.20 -9.22 -33.06
C LEU A 96 3.53 -9.95 -32.87
N LYS A 97 4.61 -9.39 -33.40
CA LYS A 97 5.96 -9.90 -33.20
C LYS A 97 6.57 -9.32 -31.93
N ILE A 98 7.46 -10.07 -31.28
CA ILE A 98 8.20 -9.60 -30.09
C ILE A 98 8.89 -8.25 -30.33
N ALA A 99 9.50 -8.05 -31.49
CA ALA A 99 10.16 -6.79 -31.84
C ALA A 99 9.19 -5.58 -31.86
N GLU A 100 7.91 -5.80 -32.15
CA GLU A 100 6.88 -4.75 -32.12
C GLU A 100 6.48 -4.41 -30.69
N ILE A 101 6.32 -5.44 -29.84
CA ILE A 101 6.05 -5.30 -28.41
C ILE A 101 7.21 -4.58 -27.72
N GLU A 102 8.46 -4.97 -27.99
CA GLU A 102 9.66 -4.32 -27.47
C GLU A 102 9.75 -2.84 -27.86
N ARG A 103 9.48 -2.54 -29.14
CA ARG A 103 9.47 -1.15 -29.63
C ARG A 103 8.40 -0.33 -28.93
N PHE A 104 7.21 -0.91 -28.71
CA PHE A 104 6.14 -0.27 -27.98
C PHE A 104 6.53 -0.01 -26.52
N LEU A 105 7.08 -1.01 -25.82
CA LEU A 105 7.52 -0.88 -24.43
C LEU A 105 8.62 0.19 -24.26
N ALA A 106 9.58 0.22 -25.18
CA ALA A 106 10.63 1.22 -25.19
C ALA A 106 10.06 2.63 -25.46
N LYS A 107 9.18 2.78 -26.45
CA LYS A 107 8.57 4.06 -26.83
C LYS A 107 7.68 4.63 -25.75
N ARG A 108 6.82 3.80 -25.15
CA ARG A 108 5.81 4.25 -24.18
C ARG A 108 6.37 4.30 -22.77
N PHE A 109 7.01 3.23 -22.32
CA PHE A 109 7.38 3.08 -20.91
C PHE A 109 8.86 3.33 -20.63
N ASN A 110 9.66 3.65 -21.66
CA ASN A 110 11.11 3.63 -21.57
C ASN A 110 11.62 2.30 -20.97
N PHE A 111 10.91 1.22 -21.29
CA PHE A 111 11.16 -0.11 -20.75
C PHE A 111 11.79 -0.96 -21.84
N LYS A 112 13.03 -1.39 -21.61
CA LYS A 112 13.72 -2.32 -22.48
C LYS A 112 13.69 -3.70 -21.82
N LEU A 113 13.15 -4.69 -22.53
CA LEU A 113 13.37 -6.08 -22.16
C LEU A 113 14.89 -6.31 -22.24
N GLY A 114 15.56 -6.35 -21.09
CA GLY A 114 16.99 -6.65 -21.03
C GLY A 114 17.27 -8.08 -21.46
N GLU A 115 18.51 -8.54 -21.32
CA GLU A 115 18.85 -9.94 -21.61
C GLU A 115 18.13 -10.93 -20.68
N SER A 116 17.71 -10.48 -19.49
CA SER A 116 16.96 -11.29 -18.52
C SER A 116 16.10 -10.40 -17.61
N PRO A 117 14.92 -9.93 -18.07
CA PRO A 117 13.99 -9.24 -17.20
C PRO A 117 13.47 -10.22 -16.14
N ARG A 118 13.14 -9.69 -14.97
CA ARG A 118 12.53 -10.49 -13.92
C ARG A 118 11.03 -10.53 -14.15
N TYR A 119 10.49 -11.73 -14.14
CA TYR A 119 9.12 -12.01 -14.54
C TYR A 119 8.35 -12.59 -13.37
N PHE A 120 7.17 -12.06 -13.14
CA PHE A 120 6.26 -12.54 -12.11
C PHE A 120 4.90 -12.82 -12.72
N ASP A 121 4.39 -14.03 -12.49
CA ASP A 121 2.96 -14.31 -12.63
C ASP A 121 2.21 -13.56 -11.54
N VAL A 122 1.12 -12.90 -11.92
CA VAL A 122 0.29 -12.14 -10.98
C VAL A 122 -1.04 -12.89 -10.81
N GLU A 123 -1.24 -13.47 -9.63
CA GLU A 123 -2.50 -14.08 -9.25
C GLU A 123 -3.33 -13.06 -8.47
N ALA A 124 -4.55 -12.81 -8.95
CA ALA A 124 -5.47 -11.90 -8.32
C ALA A 124 -6.59 -12.68 -7.61
N SER A 125 -7.01 -12.20 -6.43
CA SER A 125 -8.21 -12.73 -5.77
C SER A 125 -9.45 -12.58 -6.67
N PRO A 126 -10.44 -13.49 -6.63
CA PRO A 126 -11.58 -13.48 -7.57
C PRO A 126 -12.40 -12.19 -7.63
N MET A 127 -12.42 -11.41 -6.54
CA MET A 127 -13.13 -10.13 -6.45
C MET A 127 -12.27 -8.92 -6.87
N CYS A 128 -11.07 -9.17 -7.37
CA CYS A 128 -10.17 -8.14 -7.84
C CYS A 128 -10.54 -7.78 -9.29
N PRO A 129 -11.08 -6.57 -9.58
CA PRO A 129 -11.44 -6.18 -10.95
C PRO A 129 -10.21 -5.93 -11.84
N TYR A 130 -9.00 -6.12 -11.29
CA TYR A 130 -7.72 -5.85 -11.92
C TYR A 130 -7.20 -7.14 -12.53
N VAL A 131 -7.36 -7.27 -13.85
CA VAL A 131 -6.85 -8.41 -14.61
C VAL A 131 -5.45 -8.05 -15.10
N ALA A 132 -4.50 -7.96 -14.18
CA ALA A 132 -3.09 -8.02 -14.58
C ALA A 132 -2.66 -9.47 -14.49
N SER A 133 -2.08 -9.98 -15.59
CA SER A 133 -1.62 -11.36 -15.70
C SER A 133 -0.15 -11.49 -15.30
N SER A 134 0.62 -10.42 -15.49
CA SER A 134 2.07 -10.48 -15.36
C SER A 134 2.68 -9.15 -14.93
N LEU A 135 3.82 -9.23 -14.26
CA LEU A 135 4.70 -8.12 -13.94
C LEU A 135 6.11 -8.39 -14.50
N LEU A 136 6.68 -7.39 -15.16
CA LEU A 136 8.04 -7.39 -15.67
C LEU A 136 8.86 -6.30 -14.97
N LEU A 137 10.04 -6.66 -14.46
CA LEU A 137 11.01 -5.73 -13.88
C LEU A 137 12.32 -5.79 -14.67
N ALA A 138 12.78 -4.63 -15.15
CA ALA A 138 14.07 -4.48 -15.81
C ALA A 138 14.57 -3.06 -15.65
N ASN A 139 15.88 -2.88 -15.41
CA ASN A 139 16.54 -1.57 -15.36
C ASN A 139 15.85 -0.55 -14.42
N GLY A 140 15.37 -1.01 -13.26
CA GLY A 140 14.67 -0.17 -12.29
C GLY A 140 13.28 0.32 -12.74
N LYS A 141 12.77 -0.21 -13.85
CA LYS A 141 11.42 0.06 -14.36
C LYS A 141 10.54 -1.17 -14.19
N ALA A 142 9.24 -0.93 -14.09
CA ALA A 142 8.23 -1.97 -13.92
C ALA A 142 7.11 -1.79 -14.95
N VAL A 143 6.68 -2.89 -15.57
CA VAL A 143 5.52 -2.91 -16.46
C VAL A 143 4.62 -4.07 -16.05
N MET A 144 3.35 -3.78 -15.78
CA MET A 144 2.31 -4.80 -15.64
C MET A 144 1.58 -4.97 -16.96
N VAL A 145 1.38 -6.23 -17.34
CA VAL A 145 0.58 -6.60 -18.51
C VAL A 145 -0.85 -6.83 -18.02
N GLY A 146 -1.77 -6.01 -18.50
CA GLY A 146 -3.19 -6.12 -18.24
C GLY A 146 -3.85 -7.24 -19.04
N ALA A 147 -5.17 -7.16 -19.21
CA ALA A 147 -5.89 -8.05 -20.12
C ALA A 147 -5.64 -7.65 -21.57
N SER A 148 -5.34 -8.65 -22.42
CA SER A 148 -5.19 -8.52 -23.87
C SER A 148 -3.99 -7.67 -24.31
N SER A 149 -4.21 -6.36 -24.51
CA SER A 149 -3.32 -5.43 -25.21
C SER A 149 -2.90 -4.23 -24.37
N VAL A 150 -3.38 -4.14 -23.13
CA VAL A 150 -3.15 -2.99 -22.24
C VAL A 150 -1.93 -3.22 -21.36
N PHE A 151 -1.09 -2.20 -21.26
CA PHE A 151 0.11 -2.18 -20.44
C PHE A 151 0.05 -1.03 -19.44
N HIS A 152 0.53 -1.29 -18.23
CA HIS A 152 0.63 -0.31 -17.15
C HIS A 152 2.09 -0.10 -16.80
N GLY A 153 2.60 1.11 -17.06
CA GLY A 153 3.93 1.53 -16.67
C GLY A 153 3.92 1.96 -15.20
N LEU A 154 4.81 1.37 -14.41
CA LEU A 154 4.88 1.60 -12.98
C LEU A 154 6.27 2.12 -12.59
N LYS A 155 6.25 3.08 -11.68
CA LYS A 155 7.42 3.41 -10.87
C LYS A 155 7.53 2.37 -9.76
N TRP A 156 8.66 1.68 -9.71
CA TRP A 156 8.98 0.75 -8.63
C TRP A 156 10.10 1.34 -7.78
N VAL A 157 9.89 1.36 -6.47
CA VAL A 157 10.91 1.68 -5.48
C VAL A 157 11.09 0.43 -4.63
N GLU A 158 12.26 -0.21 -4.76
CA GLU A 158 12.63 -1.33 -3.92
C GLU A 158 12.67 -0.90 -2.46
N VAL A 159 12.05 -1.70 -1.60
CA VAL A 159 12.12 -1.53 -0.15
C VAL A 159 12.89 -2.73 0.36
N ALA A 160 14.09 -2.49 0.91
CA ALA A 160 14.99 -3.56 1.34
C ALA A 160 14.26 -4.54 2.28
N ALA A 161 14.43 -5.84 2.03
CA ALA A 161 14.01 -6.90 2.93
C ALA A 161 14.85 -6.82 4.23
N GLY A 162 14.44 -5.95 5.15
CA GLY A 162 15.11 -5.71 6.43
C GLY A 162 16.15 -4.58 6.49
N GLY A 163 16.27 -3.68 5.50
CA GLY A 163 17.30 -2.63 5.46
C GLY A 163 16.85 -1.23 5.89
N SER A 164 17.47 -0.75 7.00
CA SER A 164 17.34 0.52 7.75
C SER A 164 15.92 0.98 8.09
N ALA A 165 15.65 0.92 9.41
CA ALA A 165 14.38 1.11 10.11
C ALA A 165 13.30 1.87 9.32
N PRO A 166 12.06 1.33 9.23
CA PRO A 166 10.93 2.19 8.94
C PRO A 166 11.01 3.36 9.93
N ALA A 167 10.74 4.59 9.48
CA ALA A 167 10.33 5.64 10.41
C ALA A 167 9.37 4.95 11.41
N PRO A 168 9.71 4.94 12.71
CA PRO A 168 9.39 3.86 13.65
C PRO A 168 7.96 3.42 13.40
N ASP A 169 7.73 2.21 12.84
CA ASP A 169 6.47 1.80 12.19
C ASP A 169 5.30 2.58 12.79
N LEU A 170 5.03 3.74 12.20
CA LEU A 170 4.25 4.76 12.91
C LEU A 170 2.84 4.23 13.17
N LEU A 171 2.45 3.26 12.35
CA LEU A 171 1.21 2.54 12.46
C LEU A 171 1.21 1.53 13.61
N LEU A 172 2.26 0.77 13.98
CA LEU A 172 2.22 -0.27 15.05
C LEU A 172 0.81 -0.89 15.30
N GLY A 173 0.20 -1.49 14.27
CA GLY A 173 -1.14 -2.10 14.36
C GLY A 173 -2.35 -1.20 14.04
N LEU A 174 -2.12 0.10 13.77
CA LEU A 174 -3.10 1.05 13.26
C LEU A 174 -3.40 0.78 11.77
N GLN A 175 -4.68 0.59 11.47
CA GLN A 175 -5.27 0.59 10.14
C GLN A 175 -5.56 2.01 9.64
N VAL A 176 -5.55 2.19 8.32
CA VAL A 176 -5.80 3.48 7.65
C VAL A 176 -7.28 3.68 7.32
N THR A 177 -7.77 4.89 7.55
CA THR A 177 -9.09 5.38 7.11
C THR A 177 -9.10 5.58 5.60
N GLN A 178 -10.23 5.28 4.97
CA GLN A 178 -10.39 5.36 3.53
C GLN A 178 -10.58 6.81 3.06
N LEU A 179 -10.01 7.13 1.90
CA LEU A 179 -10.31 8.35 1.14
C LEU A 179 -11.33 8.03 0.03
N PRO A 180 -12.15 9.01 -0.41
CA PRO A 180 -12.23 10.38 0.10
C PRO A 180 -12.86 10.43 1.50
N PHE A 181 -12.42 11.39 2.31
CA PHE A 181 -12.91 11.62 3.64
C PHE A 181 -13.82 12.84 3.68
N SER A 182 -15.07 12.63 4.12
CA SER A 182 -16.00 13.72 4.43
C SER A 182 -16.25 13.77 5.94
N PRO A 183 -16.02 14.92 6.60
CA PRO A 183 -16.35 15.10 8.00
C PRO A 183 -17.82 14.80 8.31
N ALA A 184 -18.74 15.18 7.41
CA ALA A 184 -20.17 14.94 7.59
C ALA A 184 -20.49 13.43 7.62
N GLN A 185 -19.88 12.66 6.73
CA GLN A 185 -20.08 11.20 6.72
C GLN A 185 -19.44 10.53 7.94
N PHE A 186 -18.28 11.01 8.39
CA PHE A 186 -17.69 10.54 9.64
C PHE A 186 -18.59 10.84 10.84
N ALA A 187 -19.11 12.06 10.90
CA ALA A 187 -20.04 12.53 11.92
C ALA A 187 -21.24 11.57 12.08
N GLU A 188 -21.92 11.33 10.97
CA GLU A 188 -23.12 10.50 10.90
C GLU A 188 -22.84 9.01 11.16
N ASN A 189 -21.80 8.45 10.54
CA ASN A 189 -21.64 7.01 10.49
C ASN A 189 -20.79 6.42 11.62
N CYS A 190 -19.91 7.22 12.21
CA CYS A 190 -18.98 6.78 13.25
C CYS A 190 -18.99 7.66 14.49
N GLU A 191 -18.75 8.95 14.32
CA GLU A 191 -18.48 9.90 15.39
C GLU A 191 -19.59 9.98 16.45
N GLN A 192 -20.86 9.98 16.03
CA GLN A 192 -22.02 9.97 16.93
C GLN A 192 -22.18 8.68 17.72
N LYS A 193 -21.52 7.60 17.28
CA LYS A 193 -21.54 6.27 17.93
C LYS A 193 -20.34 6.06 18.86
N ILE A 194 -19.36 6.95 18.84
CA ILE A 194 -18.26 6.96 19.80
C ILE A 194 -18.84 7.24 21.19
N ARG A 195 -18.40 6.46 22.18
CA ARG A 195 -18.85 6.54 23.57
C ARG A 195 -17.65 6.70 24.50
N LEU A 196 -17.85 7.39 25.62
CA LEU A 196 -16.85 7.43 26.68
C LEU A 196 -16.94 6.15 27.51
N VAL A 197 -15.85 5.40 27.58
CA VAL A 197 -15.71 4.21 28.42
C VAL A 197 -14.65 4.49 29.47
N LYS A 198 -15.07 4.69 30.72
CA LYS A 198 -14.21 5.18 31.82
C LYS A 198 -13.52 6.51 31.47
N GLY A 199 -14.28 7.45 30.91
CA GLY A 199 -13.78 8.77 30.50
C GLY A 199 -13.04 8.81 29.16
N VAL A 200 -12.66 7.66 28.58
CA VAL A 200 -11.89 7.63 27.33
C VAL A 200 -12.82 7.39 26.12
N PRO A 201 -12.76 8.21 25.05
CA PRO A 201 -13.49 7.94 23.82
C PRO A 201 -13.12 6.58 23.21
N LYS A 202 -14.14 5.79 22.86
CA LYS A 202 -13.97 4.50 22.17
C LYS A 202 -14.89 4.39 20.97
N ALA A 203 -14.30 4.15 19.81
CA ALA A 203 -15.03 3.88 18.58
C ALA A 203 -15.56 2.43 18.54
N PRO A 204 -16.83 2.22 18.14
CA PRO A 204 -17.35 0.88 17.92
C PRO A 204 -16.78 0.27 16.63
N ALA A 205 -16.78 -1.07 16.55
CA ALA A 205 -16.32 -1.80 15.37
C ALA A 205 -17.06 -1.42 14.08
N SER A 206 -18.31 -0.93 14.18
CA SER A 206 -19.11 -0.48 13.04
C SER A 206 -18.57 0.76 12.30
N CYS A 207 -17.59 1.47 12.88
CA CYS A 207 -16.89 2.53 12.18
C CYS A 207 -16.00 1.98 11.05
N ALA A 208 -15.43 0.79 11.27
CA ALA A 208 -14.56 0.12 10.33
C ALA A 208 -15.37 -0.64 9.24
N PRO A 209 -14.78 -0.86 8.06
CA PRO A 209 -13.43 -0.50 7.65
C PRO A 209 -13.31 0.92 7.07
N ARG A 210 -14.42 1.68 7.01
CA ARG A 210 -14.45 3.01 6.37
C ARG A 210 -13.70 4.05 7.20
N PHE A 211 -13.95 4.08 8.50
CA PHE A 211 -13.34 4.99 9.47
C PHE A 211 -12.63 4.18 10.56
N TRP A 212 -11.31 4.26 10.57
CA TRP A 212 -10.49 3.71 11.64
C TRP A 212 -10.12 4.85 12.60
N ALA A 213 -10.89 4.95 13.69
CA ALA A 213 -10.72 5.98 14.71
C ALA A 213 -10.01 5.40 15.94
N TYR A 214 -8.95 6.08 16.37
CA TYR A 214 -8.10 5.73 17.49
C TYR A 214 -8.11 6.82 18.53
N THR A 215 -7.69 6.50 19.75
CA THR A 215 -7.66 7.46 20.84
C THR A 215 -6.26 7.53 21.41
N ALA A 216 -5.68 8.74 21.43
CA ALA A 216 -4.40 9.00 22.07
C ALA A 216 -4.59 9.07 23.59
N THR A 217 -3.73 8.35 24.33
CA THR A 217 -3.76 8.30 25.79
C THR A 217 -2.34 8.34 26.34
N ARG A 218 -2.19 8.60 27.65
CA ARG A 218 -0.88 8.57 28.32
C ARG A 218 -0.17 7.21 28.22
N GLY A 219 -0.96 6.12 28.10
CA GLY A 219 -0.46 4.76 27.97
C GLY A 219 -0.24 4.28 26.53
N SER A 220 -0.55 5.11 25.52
CA SER A 220 -0.43 4.73 24.11
C SER A 220 1.01 4.36 23.77
N ARG A 221 1.17 3.25 23.05
CA ARG A 221 2.49 2.71 22.66
C ARG A 221 2.86 3.14 21.24
N GLU A 222 1.83 3.36 20.43
CA GLU A 222 1.88 3.73 19.02
C GLU A 222 2.51 5.13 18.87
N PRO A 223 3.53 5.29 18.01
CA PRO A 223 4.19 6.58 17.81
C PRO A 223 3.24 7.70 17.38
N LEU A 224 2.28 7.43 16.47
CA LEU A 224 1.31 8.44 16.03
C LEU A 224 0.39 8.89 17.16
N ALA A 225 -0.03 7.96 18.03
CA ALA A 225 -0.85 8.31 19.19
C ALA A 225 -0.06 9.18 20.18
N LYS A 226 1.24 8.90 20.38
CA LYS A 226 2.11 9.76 21.20
C LYS A 226 2.26 11.15 20.58
N LEU A 227 2.53 11.23 19.28
CA LEU A 227 2.64 12.50 18.55
C LEU A 227 1.36 13.33 18.70
N VAL A 228 0.20 12.76 18.40
CA VAL A 228 -1.11 13.41 18.58
C VAL A 228 -1.31 13.86 20.03
N GLY A 229 -1.01 12.98 20.98
CA GLY A 229 -1.21 13.25 22.40
C GLY A 229 -0.30 14.33 22.99
N SER A 230 0.87 14.58 22.38
CA SER A 230 1.87 15.54 22.86
C SER A 230 2.03 16.77 21.97
N HIS A 231 1.31 16.85 20.84
CA HIS A 231 1.45 17.96 19.90
C HIS A 231 0.89 19.25 20.50
N ASP A 232 1.59 20.35 20.25
CA ASP A 232 1.21 21.69 20.70
C ASP A 232 0.37 22.35 19.59
N TYR A 233 -0.94 22.07 19.59
CA TYR A 233 -1.85 22.55 18.54
C TYR A 233 -1.94 24.08 18.48
N PRO A 234 -2.03 24.82 19.60
CA PRO A 234 -2.11 26.28 19.58
C PRO A 234 -0.88 26.94 18.94
N LYS A 235 0.33 26.42 19.18
CA LYS A 235 1.55 26.94 18.55
C LYS A 235 1.51 26.90 17.02
N TRP A 236 0.72 25.99 16.46
CA TRP A 236 0.54 25.81 15.01
C TRP A 236 -0.78 26.43 14.50
N GLY A 237 -1.40 27.32 15.28
CA GLY A 237 -2.61 28.05 14.89
C GLY A 237 -3.92 27.29 15.12
N GLY A 238 -3.88 26.16 15.84
CA GLY A 238 -5.09 25.45 16.26
C GLY A 238 -5.89 26.30 17.25
N ARG A 239 -7.17 26.51 16.97
CA ARG A 239 -8.05 27.22 17.90
C ARG A 239 -8.29 26.35 19.13
N ASN A 240 -7.96 26.89 20.28
CA ASN A 240 -8.30 26.33 21.57
C ASN A 240 -8.24 27.44 22.62
N GLU A 241 -9.39 28.07 22.88
CA GLU A 241 -9.49 29.16 23.86
C GLU A 241 -9.16 28.71 25.30
N SER A 242 -9.29 27.42 25.60
CA SER A 242 -8.98 26.86 26.92
C SER A 242 -7.51 26.50 27.13
N GLY A 243 -6.71 26.46 26.05
CA GLY A 243 -5.25 26.20 26.10
C GLY A 243 -4.84 24.76 26.42
N ASP A 244 -5.78 23.87 26.74
CA ASP A 244 -5.51 22.49 27.17
C ASP A 244 -5.01 21.54 26.05
N TYR A 245 -4.97 21.99 24.80
CA TYR A 245 -4.32 21.31 23.66
C TYR A 245 -2.88 21.77 23.43
N ALA A 246 -2.28 22.54 24.34
CA ALA A 246 -0.82 22.75 24.33
C ALA A 246 -0.03 21.46 24.62
N ASN A 247 -0.69 20.45 25.19
CA ASN A 247 -0.28 19.03 25.25
C ASN A 247 -1.48 18.21 25.78
N PRO A 248 -2.39 17.73 24.92
CA PRO A 248 -3.70 17.26 25.37
C PRO A 248 -3.62 16.12 26.39
N VAL A 249 -2.74 15.14 26.18
CA VAL A 249 -2.63 14.00 27.10
C VAL A 249 -2.01 14.37 28.45
N GLN A 250 -1.13 15.37 28.51
CA GLN A 250 -0.65 15.89 29.79
C GLN A 250 -1.74 16.63 30.56
N ASN A 251 -2.63 17.31 29.84
CA ASN A 251 -3.79 18.01 30.40
C ASN A 251 -5.00 17.11 30.66
N GLY A 252 -4.86 15.78 30.48
CA GLY A 252 -5.89 14.81 30.82
C GLY A 252 -6.93 14.55 29.72
N LEU A 253 -6.68 15.03 28.50
CA LEU A 253 -7.53 14.81 27.33
C LEU A 253 -7.08 13.59 26.53
N HIS A 254 -7.99 13.11 25.69
CA HIS A 254 -7.87 11.90 24.88
C HIS A 254 -8.28 12.17 23.43
N PRO A 255 -7.43 12.87 22.65
CA PRO A 255 -7.74 13.19 21.27
C PRO A 255 -8.04 11.93 20.45
N VAL A 256 -9.13 11.98 19.69
CA VAL A 256 -9.46 10.94 18.73
C VAL A 256 -8.78 11.28 17.41
N PHE A 257 -8.16 10.32 16.76
CA PHE A 257 -7.50 10.56 15.48
C PHE A 257 -7.78 9.46 14.46
N LEU A 258 -7.83 9.87 13.19
CA LEU A 258 -7.92 9.02 12.02
C LEU A 258 -6.60 9.10 11.26
N VAL A 259 -6.16 7.97 10.70
CA VAL A 259 -4.90 7.91 9.94
C VAL A 259 -5.18 7.76 8.45
N PHE A 260 -4.60 8.63 7.63
CA PHE A 260 -4.66 8.56 6.18
C PHE A 260 -3.27 8.35 5.61
N ARG A 261 -3.18 7.53 4.57
CA ARG A 261 -1.95 7.39 3.79
C ARG A 261 -1.86 8.52 2.79
N ALA A 262 -0.76 9.26 2.83
CA ALA A 262 -0.46 10.33 1.88
C ALA A 262 0.62 9.88 0.88
N HIS A 263 1.73 10.60 0.80
CA HIS A 263 2.91 10.22 0.04
C HIS A 263 3.73 9.11 0.74
N PRO A 264 4.68 8.45 0.04
CA PRO A 264 5.59 7.50 0.69
C PRO A 264 6.30 8.15 1.89
N GLY A 265 6.30 7.46 3.04
CA GLY A 265 6.88 7.98 4.29
C GLY A 265 6.10 9.11 4.96
N MET A 266 4.88 9.41 4.48
CA MET A 266 4.06 10.50 4.97
C MET A 266 2.66 10.03 5.36
N TRP A 267 2.20 10.51 6.50
CA TRP A 267 0.87 10.26 7.04
C TRP A 267 0.15 11.57 7.22
N VAL A 268 -1.15 11.55 7.02
CA VAL A 268 -2.03 12.64 7.42
C VAL A 268 -2.90 12.12 8.55
N LEU A 269 -2.97 12.86 9.65
CA LEU A 269 -3.81 12.54 10.80
C LEU A 269 -4.91 13.57 10.89
N ARG A 270 -6.18 13.17 10.90
CA ARG A 270 -7.27 14.07 11.31
C ARG A 270 -7.50 13.86 12.79
N VAL A 271 -7.45 14.92 13.57
CA VAL A 271 -7.61 14.90 15.02
C VAL A 271 -8.90 15.61 15.40
N GLU A 272 -9.63 15.00 16.32
CA GLU A 272 -10.93 15.44 16.81
C GLU A 272 -10.98 15.38 18.34
N ASP A 273 -11.53 16.42 18.94
CA ASP A 273 -11.87 16.49 20.35
C ASP A 273 -13.31 16.05 20.58
N LEU A 274 -13.49 14.84 21.10
CA LEU A 274 -14.83 14.27 21.32
C LEU A 274 -15.29 14.34 22.77
N GLU A 275 -14.43 14.81 23.66
CA GLU A 275 -14.74 14.96 25.09
C GLU A 275 -15.39 16.32 25.37
N GLY A 276 -15.15 17.33 24.54
CA GLY A 276 -15.75 18.67 24.66
C GLY A 276 -17.25 18.77 24.30
N ARG A 277 -17.92 17.69 23.89
CA ARG A 277 -19.32 17.76 23.40
C ARG A 277 -20.39 18.06 24.45
N GLY A 278 -20.05 18.00 25.74
CA GLY A 278 -21.01 18.10 26.85
C GLY A 278 -20.76 19.25 27.84
N GLU A 279 -19.69 20.03 27.68
CA GLU A 279 -19.26 21.03 28.68
C GLU A 279 -18.91 22.39 28.06
N ALA A 280 -18.78 23.42 28.91
CA ALA A 280 -18.52 24.83 28.60
C ALA A 280 -17.12 25.14 28.03
N ARG A 281 -16.52 24.20 27.30
CA ARG A 281 -15.17 24.28 26.75
C ARG A 281 -15.22 24.29 25.23
N ASP A 282 -14.43 25.16 24.60
CA ASP A 282 -14.27 25.20 23.14
C ASP A 282 -13.47 23.98 22.67
N PRO A 283 -14.07 23.03 21.94
CA PRO A 283 -13.40 21.81 21.52
C PRO A 283 -12.47 22.07 20.34
N MET A 284 -11.31 21.39 20.33
CA MET A 284 -10.45 21.38 19.16
C MET A 284 -11.03 20.42 18.10
N SER A 285 -11.66 20.95 17.06
CA SER A 285 -12.25 20.12 16.00
C SER A 285 -11.52 20.23 14.67
N GLY A 286 -11.38 19.09 13.99
CA GLY A 286 -11.08 19.04 12.56
C GLY A 286 -9.69 19.48 12.14
N VAL A 287 -8.67 19.31 12.98
CA VAL A 287 -7.28 19.63 12.62
C VAL A 287 -6.65 18.47 11.86
N TYR A 288 -5.93 18.78 10.78
CA TYR A 288 -5.09 17.82 10.07
C TYR A 288 -3.62 18.05 10.42
N LEU A 289 -2.93 16.99 10.85
CA LEU A 289 -1.49 16.97 11.02
C LEU A 289 -0.85 16.21 9.87
N VAL A 290 0.18 16.78 9.27
CA VAL A 290 1.05 16.06 8.32
C VAL A 290 2.24 15.54 9.10
N VAL A 291 2.45 14.22 9.07
CA VAL A 291 3.59 13.56 9.70
C VAL A 291 4.50 13.01 8.61
N LYS A 292 5.76 13.42 8.63
CA LYS A 292 6.80 12.93 7.72
C LYS A 292 8.03 12.63 8.54
N ASP A 293 8.67 11.49 8.30
CA ASP A 293 9.90 11.07 9.00
C ASP A 293 9.75 11.06 10.54
N GLY A 294 8.55 10.75 11.03
CA GLY A 294 8.26 10.67 12.47
C GLY A 294 8.02 12.01 13.18
N VAL A 295 7.98 13.12 12.46
CA VAL A 295 7.70 14.45 13.01
C VAL A 295 6.52 15.12 12.33
N VAL A 296 5.81 15.98 13.06
CA VAL A 296 4.77 16.83 12.46
C VAL A 296 5.44 17.90 11.62
N THR A 297 5.21 17.89 10.32
CA THR A 297 5.75 18.87 9.39
C THR A 297 4.78 20.00 9.11
N ASP A 298 3.48 19.77 9.23
CA ASP A 298 2.47 20.81 8.98
C ASP A 298 1.17 20.56 9.74
N GLN A 299 0.39 21.63 9.91
CA GLN A 299 -0.94 21.60 10.52
C GLN A 299 -1.90 22.43 9.69
N LEU A 300 -3.02 21.83 9.28
CA LEU A 300 -4.14 22.54 8.66
C LEU A 300 -5.29 22.61 9.68
N ASN A 301 -5.69 23.84 10.01
CA ASN A 301 -6.66 24.16 11.07
C ASN A 301 -8.06 24.42 10.56
N GLU A 302 -8.40 23.88 9.39
CA GLU A 302 -9.59 24.26 8.65
C GLU A 302 -10.47 23.05 8.32
N GLY A 303 -11.77 23.32 8.22
CA GLY A 303 -12.74 22.31 7.80
C GLY A 303 -12.41 21.83 6.39
N CYS A 304 -11.96 20.58 6.29
CA CYS A 304 -11.44 20.02 5.06
C CYS A 304 -12.11 18.68 4.74
N GLU A 305 -12.62 18.54 3.51
CA GLU A 305 -12.92 17.24 2.92
C GLU A 305 -11.69 16.80 2.12
N LEU A 306 -11.04 15.73 2.57
CA LEU A 306 -9.80 15.28 1.96
C LEU A 306 -10.14 14.29 0.86
N ASP A 307 -9.87 14.65 -0.39
CA ASP A 307 -10.15 13.78 -1.52
C ASP A 307 -9.05 12.70 -1.72
N VAL A 308 -9.21 11.86 -2.75
CA VAL A 308 -8.23 10.81 -3.08
C VAL A 308 -6.89 11.34 -3.60
N GLN A 309 -6.83 12.62 -3.96
CA GLN A 309 -5.62 13.33 -4.39
C GLN A 309 -4.99 14.14 -3.24
N LEU A 310 -5.55 14.05 -2.03
CA LEU A 310 -5.14 14.82 -0.85
C LEU A 310 -5.33 16.33 -1.05
N VAL A 311 -6.31 16.69 -1.88
CA VAL A 311 -6.81 18.05 -2.04
C VAL A 311 -7.91 18.26 -1.02
N CYS A 312 -7.86 19.42 -0.40
CA CYS A 312 -8.81 19.91 0.56
C CYS A 312 -9.98 20.59 -0.16
N CYS A 313 -11.02 19.82 -0.44
CA CYS A 313 -12.17 20.25 -1.21
C CYS A 313 -13.24 20.78 -0.26
N ASN A 314 -13.21 22.07 0.07
CA ASN A 314 -14.33 22.73 0.75
C ASN A 314 -14.65 24.05 0.03
N SER A 315 -15.94 24.29 -0.24
CA SER A 315 -16.45 25.45 -0.98
C SER A 315 -16.11 26.81 -0.35
N ARG A 316 -15.63 26.82 0.90
CA ARG A 316 -15.16 28.04 1.57
C ARG A 316 -13.75 28.49 1.16
N TYR A 317 -12.95 27.64 0.52
CA TYR A 317 -11.54 27.91 0.25
C TYR A 317 -11.24 27.76 -1.24
N GLU A 318 -11.25 28.89 -1.94
CA GLU A 318 -10.71 29.00 -3.29
C GLU A 318 -9.46 29.91 -3.28
N PRO A 319 -8.31 29.43 -3.78
CA PRO A 319 -8.04 28.06 -4.24
C PRO A 319 -7.97 27.02 -3.09
N PRO A 320 -8.24 25.74 -3.37
CA PRO A 320 -8.21 24.68 -2.37
C PRO A 320 -6.78 24.39 -1.90
N TYR A 321 -6.64 23.89 -0.67
CA TYR A 321 -5.33 23.43 -0.20
C TYR A 321 -4.95 22.09 -0.81
N THR A 322 -3.71 21.94 -1.26
CA THR A 322 -3.16 20.69 -1.77
C THR A 322 -1.99 20.25 -0.91
N LEU A 323 -1.98 18.99 -0.47
CA LEU A 323 -0.82 18.42 0.20
C LEU A 323 0.29 18.12 -0.82
N LEU A 324 1.45 18.75 -0.64
CA LEU A 324 2.62 18.52 -1.47
C LEU A 324 3.51 17.39 -0.92
N PRO A 325 4.36 16.75 -1.76
CA PRO A 325 5.38 15.79 -1.31
C PRO A 325 6.41 16.34 -0.31
N SER A 326 6.51 17.68 -0.20
CA SER A 326 7.29 18.34 0.85
C SER A 326 6.75 18.06 2.26
N GLY A 327 5.48 17.67 2.38
CA GLY A 327 4.78 17.49 3.65
C GLY A 327 4.12 18.77 4.14
N LYS A 328 3.74 19.65 3.20
CA LYS A 328 3.12 20.96 3.46
C LYS A 328 1.83 21.09 2.66
N PHE A 329 0.80 21.68 3.26
CA PHE A 329 -0.38 22.14 2.56
C PHE A 329 -0.08 23.50 1.91
N THR A 330 -0.35 23.62 0.61
CA THR A 330 -0.25 24.89 -0.13
C THR A 330 -1.59 25.25 -0.73
N ARG A 331 -1.83 26.56 -0.88
CA ARG A 331 -2.81 27.09 -1.83
C ARG A 331 -2.22 27.12 -3.24
#